data_AF-A0A842RDU9-F1
#
_entry.id   AF-A0A842RDU9-F1
#
_cell.length_a   1.000
_cell.length_b   1.000
_cell.length_c   1.000
_cell.angle_alpha   90.00
_cell.angle_beta   90.00
_cell.angle_gamma   90.00
#
_symmetry.space_group_name_H-M   'P 1'
#
loop_
_entity.id
_entity.type
_entity.pdbx_description
1 polymer ?
#
loop_
_entity_poly.entity_id
_entity_poly.type
_entity_poly.pdbx_seq_one_letter_code
_entity_poly.pdbx_strand_id
1 'polypeptide(L)'
;MGSYERETDLSEKEVRGLIKQKLAGELTHLPYGFWRCKEGKEHAKIAIRYLIEEHLQWSLDEVPEKISTDTFLDHGLFRILVEFFDRSYFKALDFVYPGIFQPWDFSKGMMGIWDGKKGKARSKRAIKELIEKLEIPFEEIPEKIKHQTFKEHGLGGMLQILYGSSPYQAINAVYPDAFHPWEFHIKNYWKNESIKTARVATRWLIEERLALSKEQLDQARRIDFLKNGLGPMIKHFYDNSYHEALADAYPHYKKD
;
A
#
# COMPACT_ATOMS: atom_id res chain seq x y z
N MET A 1 -17.84 27.93 32.14
CA MET A 1 -19.10 27.16 32.37
C MET A 1 -18.71 25.71 32.48
N GLY A 2 -18.84 25.13 33.67
CA GLY A 2 -18.36 23.78 33.98
C GLY A 2 -19.06 22.72 33.12
N SER A 3 -18.27 21.86 32.49
CA SER A 3 -18.75 20.63 31.87
C SER A 3 -19.20 19.68 32.98
N TYR A 4 -20.49 19.69 33.29
CA TYR A 4 -21.10 18.61 34.05
C TYR A 4 -21.00 17.34 33.20
N GLU A 5 -20.00 16.50 33.48
CA GLU A 5 -20.06 15.08 33.19
C GLU A 5 -21.29 14.54 33.92
N ARG A 6 -22.24 13.99 33.18
CA ARG A 6 -23.51 13.50 33.71
C ARG A 6 -23.49 11.98 33.72
N GLU A 7 -23.74 11.40 34.89
CA GLU A 7 -23.87 9.96 35.09
C GLU A 7 -25.14 9.46 34.39
N THR A 8 -24.96 8.80 33.25
CA THR A 8 -25.94 7.86 32.72
C THR A 8 -25.32 6.47 32.85
N ASP A 9 -25.59 5.79 33.96
CA ASP A 9 -25.11 4.44 34.22
C ASP A 9 -25.98 3.44 33.43
N LEU A 10 -25.78 3.42 32.11
CA LEU A 10 -26.45 2.48 31.22
C LEU A 10 -25.57 1.25 31.04
N SER A 11 -26.14 0.07 31.23
CA SER A 11 -25.47 -1.18 30.89
C SER A 11 -25.27 -1.31 29.37
N GLU A 12 -24.28 -2.09 28.94
CA GLU A 12 -24.03 -2.37 27.52
C GLU A 12 -25.29 -2.86 26.78
N LYS A 13 -26.12 -3.67 27.45
CA LYS A 13 -27.38 -4.18 26.89
C LYS A 13 -28.40 -3.07 26.63
N GLU A 14 -28.50 -2.10 27.53
CA GLU A 14 -29.40 -0.94 27.38
C GLU A 14 -28.92 -0.01 26.28
N VAL A 15 -27.61 0.28 26.24
CA VAL A 15 -26.97 1.06 25.19
C VAL A 15 -27.24 0.43 23.82
N ARG A 16 -26.95 -0.87 23.67
CA ARG A 16 -27.21 -1.60 22.43
C ARG A 16 -28.69 -1.60 22.04
N GLY A 17 -29.59 -1.74 23.01
CA GLY A 17 -31.04 -1.67 22.79
C GLY A 17 -31.48 -0.31 22.23
N LEU A 18 -30.98 0.79 22.79
CA LEU A 18 -31.27 2.15 22.32
C LEU A 18 -30.72 2.40 20.92
N ILE A 19 -29.51 1.92 20.62
CA ILE A 19 -28.93 2.01 19.28
C ILE A 19 -29.77 1.22 18.27
N LYS A 20 -30.18 0.00 18.61
CA LYS A 20 -31.05 -0.82 17.77
C LYS A 20 -32.35 -0.10 17.43
N GLN A 21 -33.04 0.44 18.43
CA GLN A 21 -34.28 1.19 18.23
C GLN A 21 -34.05 2.45 17.37
N LYS A 22 -32.93 3.15 17.58
CA LYS A 22 -32.54 4.32 16.79
C LYS A 22 -32.32 3.97 15.31
N LEU A 23 -31.62 2.88 15.03
CA LEU A 23 -31.33 2.43 13.66
C LEU A 23 -32.54 1.79 12.97
N ALA A 24 -33.49 1.23 13.74
CA ALA A 24 -34.78 0.75 13.22
C ALA A 24 -35.77 1.89 12.90
N GLY A 25 -35.46 3.14 13.26
CA GLY A 25 -36.35 4.29 13.09
C GLY A 25 -37.44 4.41 14.17
N GLU A 26 -37.40 3.56 15.19
CA GLU A 26 -38.35 3.55 16.33
C GLU A 26 -38.09 4.72 17.30
N LEU A 27 -36.85 5.22 17.34
CA LEU A 27 -36.45 6.39 18.12
C LEU A 27 -35.98 7.54 17.23
N THR A 28 -36.68 8.68 17.30
CA THR A 28 -36.25 9.91 16.63
C THR A 28 -34.94 10.44 17.22
N HIS A 29 -34.79 10.38 18.54
CA HIS A 29 -33.61 10.87 19.25
C HIS A 29 -33.20 9.88 20.35
N LEU A 30 -31.89 9.73 20.52
CA LEU A 30 -31.33 9.05 21.68
C LEU A 30 -31.55 9.91 22.94
N PRO A 31 -31.55 9.30 24.15
CA PRO A 31 -31.71 10.02 25.39
C PRO A 31 -30.77 11.23 25.48
N TYR A 32 -31.27 12.30 26.09
CA TYR A 32 -30.47 13.51 26.26
C TYR A 32 -29.21 13.20 27.09
N GLY A 33 -28.05 13.63 26.60
CA GLY A 33 -26.77 13.35 27.26
C GLY A 33 -26.15 11.99 26.91
N PHE A 34 -26.80 11.16 26.09
CA PHE A 34 -26.32 9.81 25.75
C PHE A 34 -24.86 9.74 25.28
N TRP A 35 -24.40 10.72 24.48
CA TRP A 35 -23.00 10.83 24.06
C TRP A 35 -22.13 11.65 25.03
N ARG A 36 -22.72 12.51 25.85
CA ARG A 36 -22.00 13.46 26.73
C ARG A 36 -22.05 13.00 28.19
N CYS A 37 -21.64 11.75 28.39
CA CYS A 37 -21.46 11.09 29.67
C CYS A 37 -20.05 10.50 29.74
N LYS A 38 -19.66 10.03 30.92
CA LYS A 38 -18.33 9.45 31.18
C LYS A 38 -18.07 8.21 30.30
N GLU A 39 -19.12 7.44 30.01
CA GLU A 39 -19.13 6.23 29.20
C GLU A 39 -19.37 6.49 27.71
N GLY A 40 -19.49 7.76 27.28
CA GLY A 40 -19.94 8.12 25.93
C GLY A 40 -19.08 7.55 24.80
N LYS A 41 -17.76 7.37 25.02
CA LYS A 41 -16.88 6.68 24.06
C LYS A 41 -17.16 5.18 23.97
N GLU A 42 -17.54 4.55 25.08
CA GLU A 42 -17.93 3.14 25.07
C GLU A 42 -19.28 2.96 24.38
N HIS A 43 -20.23 3.89 24.60
CA HIS A 43 -21.48 3.93 23.84
C HIS A 43 -21.22 4.06 22.33
N ALA A 44 -20.28 4.92 21.94
CA ALA A 44 -19.88 5.08 20.55
C ALA A 44 -19.28 3.77 19.98
N LYS A 45 -18.44 3.07 20.76
CA LYS A 45 -17.87 1.78 20.36
C LYS A 45 -18.97 0.75 20.08
N ILE A 46 -19.91 0.59 21.01
CA ILE A 46 -21.06 -0.31 20.86
C ILE A 46 -21.89 0.07 19.63
N ALA A 47 -22.15 1.37 19.44
CA ALA A 47 -22.96 1.86 18.32
C ALA A 47 -22.31 1.59 16.96
N ILE A 48 -20.99 1.82 16.82
CA ILE A 48 -20.25 1.58 15.58
C ILE A 48 -20.20 0.09 15.25
N ARG A 49 -19.94 -0.76 16.25
CA ARG A 49 -19.94 -2.22 16.06
C ARG A 49 -21.30 -2.72 15.63
N TYR A 50 -22.35 -2.31 16.34
CA TYR A 50 -23.72 -2.68 15.99
C TYR A 50 -24.09 -2.21 14.58
N LEU A 51 -23.73 -0.97 14.21
CA LEU A 51 -23.97 -0.44 12.87
C LEU A 51 -23.35 -1.34 11.79
N ILE A 52 -22.07 -1.69 11.94
CA ILE A 52 -21.30 -2.42 10.92
C ILE A 52 -21.66 -3.92 10.92
N GLU A 53 -21.57 -4.57 12.07
CA GLU A 53 -21.65 -6.03 12.21
C GLU A 53 -23.09 -6.52 12.12
N GLU A 54 -24.07 -5.78 12.66
CA GLU A 54 -25.44 -6.27 12.83
C GLU A 54 -26.47 -5.56 11.96
N HIS A 55 -26.38 -4.24 11.84
CA HIS A 55 -27.35 -3.46 11.06
C HIS A 55 -27.04 -3.50 9.56
N LEU A 56 -25.79 -3.22 9.19
CA LEU A 56 -25.31 -3.28 7.81
C LEU A 56 -24.85 -4.67 7.38
N GLN A 57 -24.54 -5.54 8.36
CA GLN A 57 -24.08 -6.91 8.15
C GLN A 57 -22.85 -6.99 7.24
N TRP A 58 -21.93 -6.04 7.37
CA TRP A 58 -20.68 -6.03 6.60
C TRP A 58 -19.63 -6.89 7.31
N SER A 59 -18.93 -7.71 6.53
CA SER A 59 -17.66 -8.25 6.98
C SER A 59 -16.61 -7.14 7.07
N LEU A 60 -15.58 -7.34 7.91
CA LEU A 60 -14.52 -6.34 8.07
C LEU A 60 -13.78 -6.06 6.75
N ASP A 61 -13.69 -7.04 5.85
CA ASP A 61 -13.04 -6.88 4.54
C ASP A 61 -13.83 -5.96 3.59
N GLU A 62 -15.14 -5.84 3.77
CA GLU A 62 -16.00 -4.96 2.95
C GLU A 62 -16.03 -3.52 3.45
N VAL A 63 -15.67 -3.29 4.71
CA VAL A 63 -15.73 -1.96 5.36
C VAL A 63 -14.95 -0.91 4.56
N PRO A 64 -13.69 -1.13 4.13
CA PRO A 64 -12.91 -0.09 3.45
C PRO A 64 -13.48 0.38 2.11
N GLU A 65 -14.26 -0.46 1.43
CA GLU A 65 -14.89 -0.12 0.16
C GLU A 65 -16.23 0.60 0.33
N LYS A 66 -16.97 0.28 1.41
CA LYS A 66 -18.36 0.71 1.59
C LYS A 66 -18.54 1.87 2.56
N ILE A 67 -17.70 1.97 3.58
CA ILE A 67 -17.90 2.96 4.65
C ILE A 67 -17.49 4.37 4.20
N SER A 68 -18.26 5.35 4.63
CA SER A 68 -17.96 6.77 4.44
C SER A 68 -18.52 7.60 5.59
N THR A 69 -18.23 8.90 5.57
CA THR A 69 -18.90 9.86 6.46
C THR A 69 -20.43 9.80 6.30
N ASP A 70 -20.92 9.60 5.08
CA ASP A 70 -22.35 9.54 4.77
C ASP A 70 -23.00 8.31 5.41
N THR A 71 -22.29 7.18 5.52
CA THR A 71 -22.78 6.01 6.28
C THR A 71 -23.21 6.39 7.69
N PHE A 72 -22.46 7.24 8.39
CA PHE A 72 -22.83 7.70 9.73
C PHE A 72 -23.97 8.72 9.70
N LEU A 73 -24.03 9.56 8.67
CA LEU A 73 -25.07 10.57 8.49
C LEU A 73 -26.44 9.93 8.23
N ASP A 74 -26.50 9.01 7.28
CA ASP A 74 -27.71 8.33 6.82
C ASP A 74 -28.35 7.51 7.96
N HIS A 75 -27.53 7.02 8.88
CA HIS A 75 -27.98 6.22 10.03
C HIS A 75 -28.16 7.05 11.31
N GLY A 76 -28.08 8.39 11.23
CA GLY A 76 -28.30 9.29 12.37
C GLY A 76 -27.24 9.17 13.48
N LEU A 77 -26.06 8.61 13.15
CA LEU A 77 -24.92 8.40 14.06
C LEU A 77 -23.76 9.38 13.81
N PHE A 78 -23.91 10.34 12.89
CA PHE A 78 -22.89 11.35 12.57
C PHE A 78 -22.40 12.14 13.79
N ARG A 79 -23.24 12.29 14.83
CA ARG A 79 -22.85 12.94 16.09
C ARG A 79 -21.66 12.26 16.77
N ILE A 80 -21.52 10.93 16.64
CA ILE A 80 -20.37 10.19 17.15
C ILE A 80 -19.07 10.74 16.56
N LEU A 81 -19.04 10.94 15.24
CA LEU A 81 -17.85 11.44 14.55
C LEU A 81 -17.49 12.86 14.98
N VAL A 82 -18.50 13.72 15.15
CA VAL A 82 -18.31 15.10 15.59
C VAL A 82 -17.81 15.18 17.02
N GLU A 83 -18.38 14.39 17.93
CA GLU A 83 -18.11 14.51 19.37
C GLU A 83 -16.77 13.89 19.76
N PHE A 84 -16.35 12.80 19.11
CA PHE A 84 -15.20 12.01 19.56
C PHE A 84 -14.05 11.90 18.56
N PHE A 85 -14.29 12.15 17.26
CA PHE A 85 -13.37 11.72 16.21
C PHE A 85 -13.07 12.80 15.16
N ASP A 86 -13.25 14.08 15.48
CA ASP A 86 -12.98 15.22 14.57
C ASP A 86 -13.60 15.07 13.17
N ARG A 87 -14.82 14.51 13.10
CA ARG A 87 -15.53 14.19 11.85
C ARG A 87 -14.81 13.16 10.95
N SER A 88 -13.88 12.38 11.51
CA SER A 88 -13.17 11.33 10.79
C SER A 88 -13.78 9.96 11.07
N TYR A 89 -14.42 9.37 10.05
CA TYR A 89 -14.89 7.98 10.15
C TYR A 89 -13.71 7.01 10.35
N PHE A 90 -12.53 7.30 9.79
CA PHE A 90 -11.34 6.47 10.00
C PHE A 90 -10.90 6.45 11.46
N LYS A 91 -10.83 7.61 12.13
CA LYS A 91 -10.49 7.65 13.57
C LYS A 91 -11.50 6.86 14.41
N ALA A 92 -12.77 6.87 14.01
CA ALA A 92 -13.79 6.05 14.66
C ALA A 92 -13.54 4.55 14.45
N LEU A 93 -13.17 4.12 13.24
CA LEU A 93 -12.84 2.72 12.95
C LEU A 93 -11.57 2.26 13.64
N ASP A 94 -10.51 3.07 13.65
CA ASP A 94 -9.24 2.76 14.32
C ASP A 94 -9.42 2.65 15.85
N PHE A 95 -10.37 3.41 16.42
CA PHE A 95 -10.74 3.27 17.82
C PHE A 95 -11.47 1.95 18.12
N VAL A 96 -12.37 1.53 17.23
CA VAL A 96 -13.23 0.34 17.45
C VAL A 96 -12.52 -0.96 17.07
N TYR A 97 -11.74 -0.92 16.00
CA TYR A 97 -11.01 -2.04 15.41
C TYR A 97 -9.51 -1.69 15.30
N PRO A 98 -8.82 -1.52 16.44
CA PRO A 98 -7.44 -1.05 16.45
C PRO A 98 -6.53 -2.00 15.68
N GLY A 99 -5.80 -1.44 14.71
CA GLY A 99 -4.84 -2.18 13.88
C GLY A 99 -5.47 -3.04 12.77
N ILE A 100 -6.80 -3.10 12.67
CA ILE A 100 -7.48 -3.85 11.61
C ILE A 100 -7.43 -3.10 10.28
N PHE A 101 -7.58 -1.77 10.32
CA PHE A 101 -7.64 -0.93 9.13
C PHE A 101 -6.44 0.00 9.02
N GLN A 102 -5.88 0.09 7.82
CA GLN A 102 -4.89 1.10 7.47
C GLN A 102 -5.54 2.26 6.72
N PRO A 103 -4.96 3.48 6.82
CA PRO A 103 -5.53 4.64 6.12
C PRO A 103 -5.64 4.48 4.60
N TRP A 104 -4.83 3.61 3.98
CA TRP A 104 -4.84 3.40 2.53
C TRP A 104 -5.78 2.29 2.06
N ASP A 105 -6.40 1.55 2.99
CA ASP A 105 -7.42 0.56 2.63
C ASP A 105 -8.69 1.25 2.08
N PHE A 106 -8.91 2.51 2.45
CA PHE A 106 -10.09 3.28 2.08
C PHE A 106 -9.89 4.00 0.76
N SER A 107 -10.54 3.50 -0.29
CA SER A 107 -10.47 4.05 -1.66
C SER A 107 -11.03 5.48 -1.80
N LYS A 108 -11.94 5.88 -0.89
CA LYS A 108 -12.64 7.17 -0.91
C LYS A 108 -12.45 7.91 0.41
N GLY A 109 -11.75 9.05 0.39
CA GLY A 109 -11.81 10.01 1.50
C GLY A 109 -10.50 10.29 2.24
N MET A 110 -9.38 9.76 1.77
CA MET A 110 -8.07 9.95 2.40
C MET A 110 -7.20 10.95 1.62
N MET A 111 -7.75 12.11 1.28
CA MET A 111 -6.99 13.16 0.58
C MET A 111 -5.79 13.59 1.44
N GLY A 112 -4.60 13.63 0.85
CA GLY A 112 -3.37 14.06 1.53
C GLY A 112 -2.72 13.03 2.46
N ILE A 113 -3.18 11.76 2.51
CA ILE A 113 -2.49 10.74 3.32
C ILE A 113 -1.05 10.47 2.86
N TRP A 114 -0.75 10.74 1.59
CA TRP A 114 0.58 10.54 1.03
C TRP A 114 1.48 11.77 1.15
N ASP A 115 0.99 12.86 1.74
CA ASP A 115 1.73 14.11 1.75
C ASP A 115 2.86 14.14 2.80
N GLY A 116 3.96 14.78 2.40
CA GLY A 116 5.10 15.07 3.27
C GLY A 116 5.80 13.83 3.85
N LYS A 117 6.60 14.06 4.90
CA LYS A 117 7.42 13.02 5.54
C LYS A 117 6.58 11.87 6.10
N LYS A 118 5.42 12.17 6.68
CA LYS A 118 4.50 11.15 7.24
C LYS A 118 3.89 10.29 6.13
N GLY A 119 3.53 10.86 4.99
CA GLY A 119 3.08 10.11 3.83
C GLY A 119 4.14 9.17 3.28
N LYS A 120 5.39 9.64 3.18
CA LYS A 120 6.53 8.78 2.78
C LYS A 120 6.83 7.65 3.77
N ALA A 121 6.61 7.86 5.07
CA ALA A 121 6.74 6.79 6.06
C ALA A 121 5.61 5.75 5.92
N ARG A 122 4.37 6.22 5.73
CA ARG A 122 3.19 5.39 5.48
C ARG A 122 3.35 4.55 4.21
N SER A 123 3.86 5.13 3.12
CA SER A 123 4.03 4.41 1.86
C SER A 123 5.01 3.25 1.98
N LYS A 124 6.14 3.44 2.69
CA LYS A 124 7.08 2.34 2.96
C LYS A 124 6.42 1.19 3.70
N ARG A 125 5.58 1.49 4.70
CA ARG A 125 4.83 0.46 5.45
C ARG A 125 3.81 -0.24 4.54
N ALA A 126 3.03 0.51 3.77
CA ALA A 126 2.06 -0.03 2.82
C ALA A 126 2.71 -0.95 1.76
N ILE A 127 3.90 -0.59 1.27
CA ILE A 127 4.65 -1.42 0.31
C ILE A 127 5.11 -2.73 0.96
N LYS A 128 5.62 -2.70 2.20
CA LYS A 128 6.03 -3.91 2.93
C LYS A 128 4.84 -4.84 3.16
N GLU A 129 3.74 -4.30 3.68
CA GLU A 129 2.51 -5.06 3.91
C GLU A 129 1.96 -5.66 2.62
N LEU A 130 2.05 -4.95 1.48
CA LEU A 130 1.66 -5.48 0.18
C LEU A 130 2.51 -6.70 -0.23
N ILE A 131 3.84 -6.61 -0.05
CA ILE A 131 4.77 -7.70 -0.40
C ILE A 131 4.53 -8.92 0.50
N GLU A 132 4.34 -8.70 1.80
CA GLU A 132 4.03 -9.74 2.79
C GLU A 132 2.68 -10.40 2.50
N LYS A 133 1.63 -9.61 2.23
CA LYS A 133 0.29 -10.10 1.90
C LYS A 133 0.25 -10.95 0.63
N LEU A 134 1.10 -10.62 -0.35
CA LEU A 134 1.20 -11.36 -1.61
C LEU A 134 2.20 -12.53 -1.54
N GLU A 135 2.82 -12.74 -0.37
CA GLU A 135 3.83 -13.79 -0.14
C GLU A 135 4.92 -13.79 -1.22
N ILE A 136 5.36 -12.60 -1.65
CA ILE A 136 6.33 -12.45 -2.73
C ILE A 136 7.73 -12.72 -2.16
N PRO A 137 8.45 -13.75 -2.65
CA PRO A 137 9.85 -13.96 -2.29
C PRO A 137 10.68 -12.73 -2.67
N PHE A 138 11.67 -12.40 -1.84
CA PHE A 138 12.45 -11.18 -2.00
C PHE A 138 13.09 -11.06 -3.40
N GLU A 139 13.61 -12.16 -3.91
CA GLU A 139 14.29 -12.27 -5.20
C GLU A 139 13.35 -12.09 -6.40
N GLU A 140 12.05 -12.30 -6.21
CA GLU A 140 11.01 -12.23 -7.24
C GLU A 140 10.31 -10.86 -7.27
N ILE A 141 10.64 -9.94 -6.35
CA ILE A 141 10.05 -8.60 -6.28
C ILE A 141 10.09 -7.87 -7.64
N PRO A 142 11.22 -7.81 -8.37
CA PRO A 142 11.27 -7.09 -9.65
C PRO A 142 10.34 -7.66 -10.73
N GLU A 143 10.07 -8.96 -10.69
CA GLU A 143 9.20 -9.64 -11.65
C GLU A 143 7.71 -9.50 -11.28
N LYS A 144 7.38 -9.63 -10.00
CA LYS A 144 6.01 -9.68 -9.50
C LYS A 144 5.42 -8.30 -9.18
N ILE A 145 6.23 -7.34 -8.72
CA ILE A 145 5.75 -6.00 -8.37
C ILE A 145 5.75 -5.08 -9.60
N LYS A 146 4.55 -4.88 -10.15
CA LYS A 146 4.30 -4.01 -11.31
C LYS A 146 3.39 -2.85 -10.91
N HIS A 147 3.28 -1.86 -11.79
CA HIS A 147 2.31 -0.76 -11.61
C HIS A 147 0.90 -1.29 -11.34
N GLN A 148 0.51 -2.35 -12.04
CA GLN A 148 -0.81 -2.97 -11.89
C GLN A 148 -1.01 -3.58 -10.49
N THR A 149 0.02 -4.19 -9.90
CA THR A 149 -0.03 -4.74 -8.54
C THR A 149 -0.42 -3.66 -7.52
N PHE A 150 0.19 -2.47 -7.60
CA PHE A 150 -0.18 -1.33 -6.75
C PHE A 150 -1.63 -0.87 -7.00
N LYS A 151 -2.05 -0.80 -8.26
CA LYS A 151 -3.39 -0.34 -8.63
C LYS A 151 -4.48 -1.28 -8.09
N GLU A 152 -4.29 -2.58 -8.22
CA GLU A 152 -5.23 -3.61 -7.75
C GLU A 152 -5.39 -3.62 -6.23
N HIS A 153 -4.40 -3.13 -5.50
CA HIS A 153 -4.40 -3.08 -4.04
C HIS A 153 -4.63 -1.66 -3.49
N GLY A 154 -5.24 -0.76 -4.26
CA GLY A 154 -5.58 0.60 -3.81
C GLY A 154 -4.39 1.56 -3.64
N LEU A 155 -3.17 1.11 -3.93
CA LEU A 155 -1.92 1.87 -3.79
C LEU A 155 -1.52 2.62 -5.08
N GLY A 156 -2.36 2.63 -6.12
CA GLY A 156 -2.07 3.34 -7.38
C GLY A 156 -1.84 4.85 -7.19
N GLY A 157 -2.68 5.49 -6.35
CA GLY A 157 -2.51 6.92 -6.02
C GLY A 157 -1.23 7.18 -5.22
N MET A 158 -0.87 6.29 -4.30
CA MET A 158 0.39 6.35 -3.55
C MET A 158 1.58 6.29 -4.49
N LEU A 159 1.57 5.32 -5.42
CA LEU A 159 2.64 5.13 -6.40
C LEU A 159 2.82 6.36 -7.29
N GLN A 160 1.71 6.95 -7.76
CA GLN A 160 1.74 8.15 -8.59
C GLN A 160 2.30 9.36 -7.82
N ILE A 161 1.75 9.65 -6.63
CA ILE A 161 2.07 10.86 -5.86
C ILE A 161 3.52 10.84 -5.36
N LEU A 162 3.98 9.70 -4.84
CA LEU A 162 5.28 9.63 -4.15
C LEU A 162 6.43 9.09 -5.02
N TYR A 163 6.11 8.33 -6.06
CA TYR A 163 7.12 7.57 -6.82
C TYR A 163 6.98 7.74 -8.33
N GLY A 164 6.19 8.70 -8.80
CA GLY A 164 6.06 9.01 -10.23
C GLY A 164 5.55 7.82 -11.04
N SER A 165 4.69 7.00 -10.45
CA SER A 165 4.17 5.76 -11.06
C SER A 165 5.25 4.69 -11.34
N SER A 166 6.42 4.78 -10.69
CA SER A 166 7.53 3.82 -10.86
C SER A 166 7.56 2.77 -9.75
N PRO A 167 7.28 1.49 -10.05
CA PRO A 167 7.42 0.39 -9.09
C PRO A 167 8.85 0.29 -8.53
N TYR A 168 9.86 0.47 -9.38
CA TYR A 168 11.26 0.49 -8.95
C TYR A 168 11.52 1.56 -7.88
N GLN A 169 11.05 2.81 -8.08
CA GLN A 169 11.27 3.88 -7.10
C GLN A 169 10.56 3.59 -5.77
N ALA A 170 9.39 2.96 -5.80
CA ALA A 170 8.69 2.53 -4.60
C ALA A 170 9.46 1.44 -3.84
N ILE A 171 9.91 0.39 -4.55
CA ILE A 171 10.69 -0.69 -3.96
C ILE A 171 12.02 -0.19 -3.42
N ASN A 172 12.77 0.62 -4.18
CA ASN A 172 14.04 1.19 -3.77
C ASN A 172 13.89 2.12 -2.54
N ALA A 173 12.71 2.70 -2.32
CA ALA A 173 12.45 3.46 -1.10
C ALA A 173 12.34 2.57 0.15
N VAL A 174 11.95 1.30 -0.01
CA VAL A 174 11.77 0.32 1.08
C VAL A 174 13.04 -0.51 1.29
N TYR A 175 13.65 -0.96 0.20
CA TYR A 175 14.90 -1.71 0.15
C TYR A 175 15.92 -0.94 -0.70
N PRO A 176 16.59 0.07 -0.12
CA PRO A 176 17.57 0.87 -0.84
C PRO A 176 18.68 0.01 -1.42
N ASP A 177 18.97 0.21 -2.71
CA ASP A 177 20.07 -0.40 -3.45
C ASP A 177 20.04 -1.94 -3.50
N ALA A 178 18.91 -2.55 -3.12
CA ALA A 178 18.73 -4.00 -3.15
C ALA A 178 18.45 -4.55 -4.55
N PHE A 179 17.92 -3.71 -5.43
CA PHE A 179 17.61 -4.06 -6.81
C PHE A 179 18.06 -2.93 -7.73
N HIS A 180 18.35 -3.29 -8.97
CA HIS A 180 18.72 -2.36 -10.02
C HIS A 180 17.48 -1.98 -10.85
N PRO A 181 17.44 -0.77 -11.45
CA PRO A 181 16.29 -0.35 -12.25
C PRO A 181 15.97 -1.29 -13.42
N TRP A 182 17.00 -1.88 -14.04
CA TRP A 182 16.85 -2.79 -15.19
C TRP A 182 16.29 -4.17 -14.83
N GLU A 183 16.21 -4.52 -13.54
CA GLU A 183 15.53 -5.74 -13.10
C GLU A 183 14.00 -5.60 -13.22
N PHE A 184 13.50 -4.36 -13.24
CA PHE A 184 12.09 -4.06 -13.40
C PHE A 184 11.74 -3.83 -14.87
N HIS A 185 10.50 -4.13 -15.24
CA HIS A 185 9.99 -3.77 -16.56
C HIS A 185 9.72 -2.27 -16.65
N ILE A 186 10.71 -1.52 -17.15
CA ILE A 186 10.61 -0.07 -17.37
C ILE A 186 10.64 0.24 -18.86
N LYS A 187 9.53 0.81 -19.37
CA LYS A 187 9.40 1.17 -20.79
C LYS A 187 10.45 2.21 -21.17
N ASN A 188 11.15 1.97 -22.29
CA ASN A 188 12.19 2.85 -22.83
C ASN A 188 13.37 3.13 -21.88
N TYR A 189 13.58 2.36 -20.82
CA TYR A 189 14.68 2.58 -19.85
C TYR A 189 16.03 2.84 -20.55
N TRP A 190 16.44 1.90 -21.40
CA TRP A 190 17.73 1.95 -22.07
C TRP A 190 17.91 3.13 -23.04
N LYS A 191 16.84 3.77 -23.52
CA LYS A 191 16.95 4.95 -24.40
C LYS A 191 17.41 6.20 -23.68
N ASN A 192 17.27 6.23 -22.36
CA ASN A 192 17.64 7.36 -21.51
C ASN A 192 18.89 7.05 -20.68
N GLU A 193 19.50 5.88 -20.88
CA GLU A 193 20.65 5.40 -20.14
C GLU A 193 21.91 5.46 -20.99
N SER A 194 23.06 5.26 -20.34
CA SER A 194 24.35 5.29 -21.01
C SER A 194 24.90 3.89 -21.26
N ILE A 195 25.85 3.78 -22.20
CA ILE A 195 26.61 2.54 -22.38
C ILE A 195 27.39 2.12 -21.12
N LYS A 196 27.73 3.08 -20.23
CA LYS A 196 28.33 2.75 -18.92
C LYS A 196 27.36 1.97 -18.04
N THR A 197 26.08 2.35 -18.04
CA THR A 197 25.00 1.61 -17.36
C THR A 197 24.88 0.20 -17.92
N ALA A 198 24.96 0.05 -19.25
CA ALA A 198 24.91 -1.25 -19.91
C ALA A 198 26.07 -2.18 -19.52
N ARG A 199 27.29 -1.64 -19.37
CA ARG A 199 28.44 -2.40 -18.83
C ARG A 199 28.19 -2.88 -17.40
N VAL A 200 27.64 -2.01 -16.53
CA VAL A 200 27.33 -2.38 -15.14
C VAL A 200 26.27 -3.48 -15.10
N ALA A 201 25.19 -3.35 -15.87
CA ALA A 201 24.15 -4.38 -15.96
C ALA A 201 24.67 -5.70 -16.52
N THR A 202 25.61 -5.65 -17.47
CA THR A 202 26.27 -6.86 -17.98
C THR A 202 27.09 -7.54 -16.89
N ARG A 203 27.88 -6.79 -16.10
CA ARG A 203 28.63 -7.37 -14.99
C ARG A 203 27.74 -7.94 -13.90
N TRP A 204 26.69 -7.21 -13.54
CA TRP A 204 25.66 -7.68 -12.62
C TRP A 204 25.04 -9.02 -13.08
N LEU A 205 24.69 -9.15 -14.37
CA LEU A 205 24.17 -10.42 -14.89
C LEU A 205 25.17 -11.57 -14.71
N ILE A 206 26.43 -11.34 -15.07
CA ILE A 206 27.47 -12.38 -15.00
C ILE A 206 27.80 -12.75 -13.56
N GLU A 207 28.12 -11.76 -12.74
CA GLU A 207 28.72 -11.95 -11.42
C GLU A 207 27.65 -12.26 -10.36
N GLU A 208 26.49 -11.60 -10.41
CA GLU A 208 25.48 -11.69 -9.36
C GLU A 208 24.33 -12.64 -9.73
N ARG A 209 23.84 -12.60 -10.98
CA ARG A 209 22.72 -13.45 -11.40
C ARG A 209 23.14 -14.85 -11.82
N LEU A 210 24.24 -14.97 -12.58
CA LEU A 210 24.73 -16.25 -13.07
C LEU A 210 25.84 -16.83 -12.18
N ALA A 211 26.39 -16.05 -11.25
CA ALA A 211 27.51 -16.43 -10.38
C ALA A 211 28.73 -16.96 -11.17
N LEU A 212 29.00 -16.37 -12.34
CA LEU A 212 30.12 -16.73 -13.20
C LEU A 212 31.34 -15.87 -12.91
N SER A 213 32.52 -16.48 -12.94
CA SER A 213 33.79 -15.75 -12.89
C SER A 213 34.18 -15.20 -14.28
N LYS A 214 35.21 -14.36 -14.32
CA LYS A 214 35.73 -13.77 -15.56
C LYS A 214 36.31 -14.83 -16.52
N GLU A 215 36.72 -15.97 -15.99
CA GLU A 215 37.23 -17.12 -16.74
C GLU A 215 36.08 -17.99 -17.30
N GLN A 216 34.85 -17.77 -16.85
CA GLN A 216 33.66 -18.55 -17.20
C GLN A 216 32.70 -17.80 -18.14
N LEU A 217 33.12 -16.65 -18.70
CA LEU A 217 32.26 -15.80 -19.55
C LEU A 217 31.66 -16.55 -20.75
N ASP A 218 32.35 -17.57 -21.29
CA ASP A 218 31.86 -18.38 -22.40
C ASP A 218 30.64 -19.26 -22.05
N GLN A 219 30.33 -19.42 -20.77
CA GLN A 219 29.12 -20.12 -20.33
C GLN A 219 27.86 -19.26 -20.49
N ALA A 220 28.01 -17.94 -20.48
CA ALA A 220 26.91 -17.00 -20.67
C ALA A 220 26.38 -17.07 -22.10
N ARG A 221 25.06 -17.05 -22.25
CA ARG A 221 24.37 -17.13 -23.54
C ARG A 221 23.46 -15.93 -23.71
N ARG A 222 23.12 -15.63 -24.97
CA ARG A 222 22.12 -14.59 -25.28
C ARG A 222 20.81 -14.76 -24.50
N ILE A 223 20.37 -16.02 -24.30
CA ILE A 223 19.12 -16.31 -23.58
C ILE A 223 19.15 -15.83 -22.12
N ASP A 224 20.33 -15.78 -21.49
CA ASP A 224 20.47 -15.31 -20.11
C ASP A 224 20.18 -13.80 -20.02
N PHE A 225 20.66 -13.02 -20.99
CA PHE A 225 20.32 -11.60 -21.10
C PHE A 225 18.82 -11.39 -21.31
N LEU A 226 18.17 -12.22 -22.13
CA LEU A 226 16.73 -12.09 -22.40
C LEU A 226 15.90 -12.42 -21.15
N LYS A 227 16.22 -13.53 -20.47
CA LYS A 227 15.52 -13.95 -19.26
C LYS A 227 15.66 -12.96 -18.10
N ASN A 228 16.75 -12.21 -18.07
CA ASN A 228 17.03 -11.20 -17.04
C ASN A 228 16.71 -9.76 -17.51
N GLY A 229 15.85 -9.58 -18.52
CA GLY A 229 15.38 -8.24 -18.92
C GLY A 229 16.38 -7.34 -19.65
N LEU A 230 17.59 -7.84 -19.94
CA LEU A 230 18.65 -7.11 -20.65
C LEU A 230 18.58 -7.24 -22.18
N GLY A 231 17.56 -7.91 -22.72
CA GLY A 231 17.32 -7.98 -24.18
C GLY A 231 17.25 -6.60 -24.87
N PRO A 232 16.46 -5.64 -24.36
CA PRO A 232 16.43 -4.29 -24.90
C PRO A 232 17.77 -3.55 -24.79
N MET A 233 18.59 -3.85 -23.77
CA MET A 233 19.93 -3.29 -23.61
C MET A 233 20.85 -3.72 -24.75
N ILE A 234 20.96 -5.04 -24.98
CA ILE A 234 21.83 -5.58 -26.04
C ILE A 234 21.36 -5.15 -27.43
N LYS A 235 20.05 -4.99 -27.63
CA LYS A 235 19.50 -4.43 -28.86
C LYS A 235 19.89 -2.96 -29.05
N HIS A 236 19.92 -2.18 -27.97
CA HIS A 236 20.14 -0.74 -28.07
C HIS A 236 21.62 -0.35 -28.21
N PHE A 237 22.51 -0.99 -27.45
CA PHE A 237 23.93 -0.60 -27.39
C PHE A 237 24.87 -1.48 -28.20
N TYR A 238 24.47 -2.71 -28.54
CA TYR A 238 25.37 -3.75 -29.03
C TYR A 238 24.79 -4.51 -30.24
N ASP A 239 23.90 -3.88 -31.01
CA ASP A 239 23.25 -4.44 -32.21
C ASP A 239 22.75 -5.90 -32.06
N ASN A 240 22.12 -6.20 -30.91
CA ASN A 240 21.66 -7.53 -30.50
C ASN A 240 22.76 -8.59 -30.21
N SER A 241 24.03 -8.22 -30.26
CA SER A 241 25.20 -9.03 -29.92
C SER A 241 25.48 -9.02 -28.42
N TYR A 242 25.22 -10.14 -27.75
CA TYR A 242 25.61 -10.28 -26.34
C TYR A 242 27.13 -10.45 -26.18
N HIS A 243 27.85 -10.89 -27.22
CA HIS A 243 29.31 -10.97 -27.20
C HIS A 243 29.95 -9.59 -27.14
N GLU A 244 29.42 -8.62 -27.87
CA GLU A 244 29.87 -7.23 -27.78
C GLU A 244 29.62 -6.64 -26.39
N ALA A 245 28.49 -6.95 -25.77
CA ALA A 245 28.22 -6.57 -24.39
C ALA A 245 29.27 -7.14 -23.42
N LEU A 246 29.63 -8.42 -23.57
CA LEU A 246 30.67 -9.07 -22.76
C LEU A 246 32.05 -8.45 -23.00
N ALA A 247 32.45 -8.24 -24.26
CA ALA A 247 33.74 -7.66 -24.60
C ALA A 247 33.88 -6.21 -24.08
N ASP A 248 32.80 -5.44 -24.13
CA ASP A 248 32.77 -4.07 -23.63
C ASP A 248 32.80 -4.00 -22.09
N ALA A 249 32.14 -4.95 -21.41
CA ALA A 249 32.17 -5.05 -19.95
C ALA A 249 33.49 -5.63 -19.41
N TYR A 250 34.13 -6.52 -20.18
CA TYR A 250 35.34 -7.27 -19.84
C TYR A 250 36.38 -7.16 -20.98
N PRO A 251 37.28 -6.17 -20.97
CA PRO A 251 38.23 -5.91 -22.06
C PRO A 251 39.20 -7.05 -22.43
N HIS A 252 39.34 -8.06 -21.56
CA HIS A 252 40.16 -9.25 -21.81
C HIS A 252 39.38 -10.42 -22.43
N TYR A 253 38.06 -10.29 -22.54
CA TYR A 253 37.21 -11.26 -23.22
C TYR A 253 37.43 -11.16 -24.73
N LYS A 254 38.03 -12.19 -25.30
CA LYS A 254 38.12 -12.39 -26.74
C LYS A 254 37.41 -13.69 -27.05
N LYS A 255 36.37 -13.60 -27.87
CA LYS A 255 35.75 -14.79 -28.44
C LYS A 255 36.36 -15.02 -29.81
N ASP A 256 36.90 -16.22 -30.03
CA ASP A 256 37.33 -16.70 -31.35
C ASP A 256 36.14 -16.91 -32.29
#